data_AF-E5ACH9-F1
#
_entry.id   AF-E5ACH9-F1
#
_cell.length_a   1.000
_cell.length_b   1.000
_cell.length_c   1.000
_cell.angle_alpha   90.00
_cell.angle_beta   90.00
_cell.angle_gamma   90.00
#
_symmetry.space_group_name_H-M   'P 1'
#
loop_
_entity.id
_entity.type
_entity.pdbx_description
1 polymer ?
#
loop_
_entity_poly.entity_id
_entity_poly.type
_entity_poly.pdbx_seq_one_letter_code
_entity_poly.pdbx_strand_id
1 'polypeptide(L)'
;MLSFGSKMLARPQLPIAVANIPNYSKQNTHHKPVSRIGLGCILMALLLPTTSTTHHAQISLDVGLFFFNLPPRWPNQPPLSALELSEPPFTMTAADMLCTTDYTLANPDTITKYKVAGEISQKVLKEVSGWIAADANIVELCERGDALLAEEVGKVYKGKKVLKGIGHCTTISPSSYITPYTPLKSDVEEAATTLKEGEVVKIQLGAQIDGFCTIVCDNVIVGSSGEVTGREADLILATHYANELLLRLMLPPGLVAHGDEEEQKKASTKKPYTQSQITTMLEKVTKAYGCNLVESTTIWQFEHNEIESKKKIILAPGEGVRGEGLPEVGEVWGVEMGVSLGSGKVKSNGNRTTLHRRTGTTYQLKRPSSRGLLSEVVKKFGTFPFSLRQLEDEKSAKVGVVECVRGGVLRQYEVVVDKDSQPVARLFTTVAITKNGMQRLAQPEPIDTEKYKSDKKIEDEEILKILEQPIGKTSTKKNKKKKKKPAKKAAAGGAAEEAEEESGDEE
;
A
#
# COMPACT_ATOMS: atom_id res chain seq x y z
N MET A 1 -34.27 -34.54 50.02
CA MET A 1 -33.25 -35.21 50.86
C MET A 1 -31.94 -34.43 50.72
N LEU A 2 -31.10 -34.42 51.76
CA LEU A 2 -29.64 -34.10 51.81
C LEU A 2 -29.00 -33.59 50.50
N SER A 3 -28.39 -32.40 50.38
CA SER A 3 -27.94 -31.36 51.33
C SER A 3 -26.87 -31.76 52.35
N PHE A 4 -25.61 -31.59 51.94
CA PHE A 4 -24.43 -31.24 52.77
C PHE A 4 -23.42 -30.50 51.86
N GLY A 5 -22.70 -29.45 52.25
CA GLY A 5 -22.80 -28.68 53.49
C GLY A 5 -21.50 -28.57 54.30
N SER A 6 -20.40 -28.09 53.71
CA SER A 6 -19.17 -27.74 54.45
C SER A 6 -18.91 -26.24 54.40
N LYS A 7 -18.60 -25.64 55.56
CA LYS A 7 -18.46 -24.19 55.76
C LYS A 7 -17.33 -23.91 56.76
N MET A 8 -16.58 -22.82 56.53
CA MET A 8 -15.62 -22.22 57.48
C MET A 8 -14.39 -23.10 57.80
N LEU A 9 -13.21 -22.57 58.16
CA LEU A 9 -12.87 -21.30 58.83
C LEU A 9 -11.77 -20.50 58.10
N ALA A 10 -11.70 -19.19 58.40
CA ALA A 10 -10.69 -18.27 57.88
C ALA A 10 -9.76 -17.75 59.00
N ARG A 11 -8.48 -17.50 58.66
CA ARG A 11 -7.48 -16.76 59.47
C ARG A 11 -6.32 -16.30 58.57
N PRO A 12 -5.53 -15.29 58.95
CA PRO A 12 -5.86 -13.91 58.55
C PRO A 12 -4.84 -13.26 57.60
N GLN A 13 -5.23 -12.13 57.01
CA GLN A 13 -4.32 -11.20 56.34
C GLN A 13 -3.46 -10.43 57.35
N LEU A 14 -2.20 -10.13 56.99
CA LEU A 14 -1.41 -8.92 57.29
C LEU A 14 -0.17 -8.94 56.33
N PRO A 15 0.60 -7.85 56.17
CA PRO A 15 1.08 -7.46 54.83
C PRO A 15 2.47 -7.97 54.45
N ILE A 16 2.65 -8.21 53.14
CA ILE A 16 3.98 -8.22 52.51
C ILE A 16 4.34 -6.78 52.13
N ALA A 17 5.49 -6.31 52.60
CA ALA A 17 5.92 -4.92 52.42
C ALA A 17 6.40 -4.61 50.99
N VAL A 18 6.19 -3.37 50.56
CA VAL A 18 6.68 -2.87 49.26
C VAL A 18 8.19 -2.66 49.31
N ALA A 19 8.95 -3.52 48.64
CA ALA A 19 10.38 -3.36 48.43
C ALA A 19 10.64 -2.46 47.20
N ASN A 20 10.82 -1.16 47.43
CA ASN A 20 11.23 -0.22 46.37
C ASN A 20 12.63 -0.59 45.82
N ILE A 21 12.71 -0.92 44.53
CA ILE A 21 13.98 -0.97 43.80
C ILE A 21 14.32 0.48 43.37
N PRO A 22 15.49 1.03 43.74
CA PRO A 22 15.73 2.47 43.65
C PRO A 22 16.12 2.95 42.24
N ASN A 23 15.62 4.12 41.85
CA ASN A 23 16.08 4.88 40.69
C ASN A 23 17.59 5.18 40.80
N TYR A 24 18.37 4.74 39.82
CA TYR A 24 19.80 5.05 39.74
C TYR A 24 20.06 6.38 39.00
N SER A 25 19.61 7.48 39.60
CA SER A 25 19.94 8.84 39.17
C SER A 25 20.83 9.53 40.21
N LYS A 26 22.13 9.65 39.92
CA LYS A 26 23.05 10.47 40.71
C LYS A 26 23.83 11.46 39.85
N GLN A 27 23.41 12.71 39.94
CA GLN A 27 24.30 13.87 39.97
C GLN A 27 25.20 13.76 41.25
N ASN A 28 26.25 14.54 41.48
CA ASN A 28 26.79 15.73 40.81
C ASN A 28 28.25 15.90 41.23
N THR A 29 29.10 16.54 40.42
CA THR A 29 30.29 17.25 40.92
C THR A 29 30.41 18.60 40.23
N HIS A 30 30.41 19.67 41.04
CA HIS A 30 30.54 21.03 40.53
C HIS A 30 31.96 21.32 40.07
N HIS A 31 32.08 22.08 38.99
CA HIS A 31 32.83 23.35 39.06
C HIS A 31 32.03 24.45 38.35
N LYS A 32 32.14 25.68 38.88
CA LYS A 32 31.47 26.90 38.37
C LYS A 32 32.52 27.97 38.03
N PRO A 33 32.14 29.12 37.43
CA PRO A 33 32.91 29.70 36.31
C PRO A 33 34.04 30.64 36.74
N VAL A 34 34.89 30.99 35.78
CA VAL A 34 35.73 32.19 35.82
C VAL A 34 35.43 33.05 34.60
N SER A 35 35.09 34.32 34.83
CA SER A 35 34.90 35.32 33.79
C SER A 35 35.87 36.49 33.98
N ARG A 36 36.73 36.73 32.98
CA ARG A 36 37.43 38.00 32.73
C ARG A 36 37.33 38.24 31.22
N ILE A 37 36.75 39.34 30.72
CA ILE A 37 37.15 40.76 30.87
C ILE A 37 38.53 41.02 30.22
N GLY A 38 38.55 41.82 29.14
CA GLY A 38 39.75 42.55 28.74
C GLY A 38 39.99 42.76 27.24
N LEU A 39 39.52 43.91 26.71
CA LEU A 39 40.00 44.60 25.49
C LEU A 39 39.80 43.85 24.13
N GLY A 40 39.68 44.55 22.99
CA GLY A 40 39.67 45.99 22.73
C GLY A 40 39.00 46.34 21.39
N CYS A 41 38.72 47.63 21.16
CA CYS A 41 37.96 48.16 20.03
C CYS A 41 38.81 48.33 18.73
N ILE A 42 38.25 49.07 17.74
CA ILE A 42 38.85 49.58 16.48
C ILE A 42 38.70 48.58 15.30
N LEU A 43 38.03 48.90 14.17
CA LEU A 43 37.37 50.15 13.75
C LEU A 43 36.16 49.94 12.78
N MET A 44 35.32 50.98 12.70
CA MET A 44 34.37 51.36 11.64
C MET A 44 34.70 50.84 10.21
N ALA A 45 33.74 50.29 9.44
CA ALA A 45 32.83 50.98 8.49
C ALA A 45 33.42 51.10 7.05
N LEU A 46 32.67 51.32 5.95
CA LEU A 46 31.23 51.43 5.65
C LEU A 46 31.01 51.12 4.13
N LEU A 47 29.74 50.92 3.73
CA LEU A 47 29.17 51.10 2.36
C LEU A 47 29.49 50.10 1.21
N LEU A 48 28.38 49.69 0.56
CA LEU A 48 28.21 49.17 -0.80
C LEU A 48 28.19 50.37 -1.81
N PRO A 49 28.06 50.24 -3.17
CA PRO A 49 27.66 49.06 -3.96
C PRO A 49 28.32 48.89 -5.36
N THR A 50 27.74 47.98 -6.16
CA THR A 50 27.60 47.97 -7.66
C THR A 50 28.72 47.55 -8.64
N THR A 51 28.32 46.61 -9.51
CA THR A 51 28.56 46.47 -10.99
C THR A 51 29.86 45.91 -11.58
N SER A 52 29.65 45.09 -12.64
CA SER A 52 30.60 44.60 -13.67
C SER A 52 31.67 43.58 -13.21
N THR A 53 32.21 42.69 -14.06
CA THR A 53 32.08 42.49 -15.52
C THR A 53 32.09 40.98 -15.88
N THR A 54 31.56 40.60 -17.04
CA THR A 54 31.67 39.25 -17.63
C THR A 54 33.06 38.96 -18.20
N HIS A 55 33.51 37.69 -18.20
CA HIS A 55 34.19 37.08 -19.36
C HIS A 55 34.22 35.54 -19.30
N HIS A 56 34.13 34.89 -20.47
CA HIS A 56 34.37 33.45 -20.63
C HIS A 56 35.88 33.12 -20.62
N ALA A 57 36.21 31.92 -20.13
CA ALA A 57 37.44 31.21 -20.48
C ALA A 57 37.12 29.72 -20.69
N GLN A 58 37.81 29.08 -21.63
CA GLN A 58 37.52 27.74 -22.13
C GLN A 58 38.81 26.94 -22.17
N ILE A 59 38.83 25.74 -21.58
CA ILE A 59 40.02 24.90 -21.45
C ILE A 59 39.78 23.58 -22.20
N SER A 60 40.72 23.23 -23.07
CA SER A 60 40.75 21.95 -23.81
C SER A 60 41.43 20.86 -22.99
N LEU A 61 41.19 19.59 -23.35
CA LEU A 61 41.79 18.42 -22.73
C LEU A 61 42.38 17.50 -23.81
N ASP A 62 43.69 17.31 -23.79
CA ASP A 62 44.42 16.52 -24.78
C ASP A 62 44.30 15.01 -24.58
N VAL A 63 44.42 14.26 -25.68
CA VAL A 63 44.29 12.80 -25.71
C VAL A 63 45.67 12.16 -25.92
N GLY A 64 46.15 11.42 -24.92
CA GLY A 64 47.43 10.71 -25.00
C GLY A 64 47.33 9.33 -25.66
N LEU A 65 48.06 9.12 -26.76
CA LEU A 65 48.26 7.79 -27.37
C LEU A 65 49.26 6.96 -26.56
N PHE A 66 49.00 5.66 -26.40
CA PHE A 66 49.98 4.67 -25.94
C PHE A 66 50.29 3.67 -27.04
N PHE A 67 51.58 3.37 -27.25
CA PHE A 67 52.06 2.43 -28.26
C PHE A 67 52.28 1.01 -27.69
N PHE A 68 52.10 0.01 -28.56
CA PHE A 68 52.31 -1.40 -28.24
C PHE A 68 53.80 -1.76 -28.06
N ASN A 69 54.06 -2.82 -27.28
CA ASN A 69 55.33 -3.54 -27.29
C ASN A 69 55.06 -5.05 -27.07
N LEU A 70 55.77 -5.95 -27.77
CA LEU A 70 55.49 -7.39 -27.82
C LEU A 70 56.76 -8.24 -27.68
N PRO A 71 56.77 -9.29 -26.82
CA PRO A 71 57.89 -10.22 -26.70
C PRO A 71 57.88 -11.32 -27.80
N PRO A 72 59.02 -12.00 -28.04
CA PRO A 72 59.19 -12.91 -29.18
C PRO A 72 58.54 -14.30 -29.02
N ARG A 73 58.43 -14.99 -30.15
CA ARG A 73 57.66 -16.23 -30.39
C ARG A 73 58.49 -17.49 -30.20
N TRP A 74 57.91 -18.54 -29.59
CA TRP A 74 58.40 -19.93 -29.64
C TRP A 74 57.45 -20.83 -30.46
N PRO A 75 57.93 -21.92 -31.08
CA PRO A 75 57.12 -22.80 -31.94
C PRO A 75 56.56 -24.05 -31.21
N ASN A 76 55.69 -24.77 -31.94
CA ASN A 76 55.10 -26.10 -31.66
C ASN A 76 53.97 -26.18 -30.61
N GLN A 77 52.75 -26.46 -31.09
CA GLN A 77 51.74 -27.45 -30.63
C GLN A 77 50.60 -27.51 -31.70
N PRO A 78 49.75 -28.56 -31.77
CA PRO A 78 48.96 -28.91 -32.97
C PRO A 78 47.62 -28.17 -33.11
N PRO A 79 46.95 -28.24 -34.28
CA PRO A 79 45.69 -27.53 -34.53
C PRO A 79 44.50 -28.17 -33.80
N LEU A 80 43.66 -27.32 -33.21
CA LEU A 80 42.31 -27.68 -32.75
C LEU A 80 41.27 -27.35 -33.82
N SER A 81 40.19 -28.12 -33.83
CA SER A 81 39.10 -28.06 -34.82
C SER A 81 38.27 -26.79 -34.75
N ALA A 82 37.54 -26.50 -35.83
CA ALA A 82 36.65 -25.35 -35.93
C ALA A 82 35.64 -25.28 -34.76
N LEU A 83 35.46 -24.07 -34.24
CA LEU A 83 34.43 -23.68 -33.28
C LEU A 83 33.64 -22.53 -33.91
N GLU A 84 32.36 -22.42 -33.59
CA GLU A 84 31.39 -21.64 -34.36
C GLU A 84 31.63 -20.12 -34.30
N LEU A 85 31.22 -19.43 -35.38
CA LEU A 85 31.25 -17.97 -35.48
C LEU A 85 30.20 -17.35 -34.54
N SER A 86 30.65 -16.85 -33.39
CA SER A 86 29.82 -16.03 -32.51
C SER A 86 29.52 -14.67 -33.14
N GLU A 87 28.26 -14.21 -33.03
CA GLU A 87 27.82 -12.89 -33.51
C GLU A 87 28.59 -11.72 -32.88
N PRO A 88 28.72 -10.57 -33.56
CA PRO A 88 29.44 -9.41 -33.05
C PRO A 88 28.75 -8.77 -31.83
N PRO A 89 29.51 -8.14 -30.90
CA PRO A 89 28.94 -7.54 -29.70
C PRO A 89 28.02 -6.36 -30.01
N PHE A 90 26.88 -6.31 -29.31
CA PHE A 90 25.84 -5.29 -29.44
C PHE A 90 26.37 -3.88 -29.12
N THR A 91 26.58 -3.06 -30.16
CA THR A 91 26.93 -1.65 -30.02
C THR A 91 25.69 -0.82 -29.72
N MET A 92 25.46 -0.49 -28.44
CA MET A 92 24.46 0.52 -28.08
C MET A 92 24.75 1.84 -28.79
N THR A 93 23.71 2.43 -29.37
CA THR A 93 23.78 3.74 -29.99
C THR A 93 23.47 4.84 -28.97
N ALA A 94 23.80 6.09 -29.29
CA ALA A 94 23.42 7.23 -28.46
C ALA A 94 21.89 7.43 -28.39
N ALA A 95 21.10 6.86 -29.32
CA ALA A 95 19.64 6.90 -29.29
C ALA A 95 19.06 5.95 -28.22
N ASP A 96 19.66 4.77 -28.04
CA ASP A 96 19.29 3.82 -26.99
C ASP A 96 19.50 4.40 -25.58
N MET A 97 20.38 5.40 -25.45
CA MET A 97 20.75 6.03 -24.19
C MET A 97 19.76 7.12 -23.72
N LEU A 98 18.77 7.51 -24.55
CA LEU A 98 17.81 8.59 -24.25
C LEU A 98 16.33 8.23 -24.45
N CYS A 99 15.99 6.97 -24.72
CA CYS A 99 14.59 6.52 -24.67
C CYS A 99 14.14 6.30 -23.22
N THR A 100 13.90 7.38 -22.47
CA THR A 100 13.29 7.30 -21.14
C THR A 100 11.83 6.85 -21.27
N THR A 101 11.55 5.58 -20.97
CA THR A 101 10.19 5.01 -21.02
C THR A 101 9.21 5.85 -20.20
N ASP A 102 8.12 6.31 -20.83
CA ASP A 102 7.06 7.07 -20.15
C ASP A 102 6.22 6.13 -19.27
N TYR A 103 6.50 6.15 -17.97
CA TYR A 103 5.75 5.41 -16.94
C TYR A 103 4.62 6.26 -16.30
N THR A 104 4.27 7.42 -16.84
CA THR A 104 3.22 8.28 -16.28
C THR A 104 1.81 7.78 -16.63
N LEU A 105 0.77 8.28 -15.94
CA LEU A 105 -0.63 8.06 -16.31
C LEU A 105 -1.06 8.75 -17.62
N ALA A 106 -0.18 9.50 -18.30
CA ALA A 106 -0.45 9.98 -19.65
C ALA A 106 -0.33 8.85 -20.70
N ASN A 107 0.53 7.87 -20.44
CA ASN A 107 0.69 6.68 -21.27
C ASN A 107 -0.51 5.70 -21.07
N PRO A 108 -1.25 5.34 -22.13
CA PRO A 108 -2.35 4.37 -22.04
C PRO A 108 -1.93 2.96 -21.59
N ASP A 109 -0.68 2.55 -21.83
CA ASP A 109 -0.15 1.25 -21.40
C ASP A 109 0.04 1.19 -19.87
N THR A 110 0.57 2.27 -19.26
CA THR A 110 0.69 2.41 -17.79
C THR A 110 -0.65 2.14 -17.09
N ILE A 111 -1.70 2.88 -17.46
CA ILE A 111 -3.03 2.73 -16.83
C ILE A 111 -3.68 1.38 -17.18
N THR A 112 -3.31 0.74 -18.29
CA THR A 112 -3.75 -0.61 -18.63
C THR A 112 -3.08 -1.66 -17.74
N LYS A 113 -1.77 -1.57 -17.52
CA LYS A 113 -1.01 -2.45 -16.62
C LYS A 113 -1.50 -2.35 -15.17
N TYR A 114 -1.75 -1.13 -14.67
CA TYR A 114 -2.39 -0.90 -13.37
C TYR A 114 -3.79 -1.54 -13.28
N LYS A 115 -4.61 -1.48 -14.34
CA LYS A 115 -5.93 -2.13 -14.36
C LYS A 115 -5.82 -3.65 -14.32
N VAL A 116 -4.93 -4.25 -15.10
CA VAL A 116 -4.72 -5.72 -15.08
C VAL A 116 -4.21 -6.18 -13.71
N ALA A 117 -3.28 -5.43 -13.08
CA ALA A 117 -2.86 -5.70 -11.71
C ALA A 117 -4.05 -5.61 -10.74
N GLY A 118 -4.91 -4.59 -10.88
CA GLY A 118 -6.08 -4.38 -10.03
C GLY A 118 -7.18 -5.43 -10.22
N GLU A 119 -7.46 -5.86 -11.45
CA GLU A 119 -8.39 -6.94 -11.78
C GLU A 119 -7.95 -8.26 -11.12
N ILE A 120 -6.66 -8.60 -11.20
CA ILE A 120 -6.08 -9.76 -10.51
C ILE A 120 -6.20 -9.61 -8.99
N SER A 121 -5.81 -8.46 -8.44
CA SER A 121 -5.81 -8.22 -6.99
C SER A 121 -7.22 -8.32 -6.39
N GLN A 122 -8.22 -7.76 -7.07
CA GLN A 122 -9.63 -7.81 -6.64
C GLN A 122 -10.20 -9.23 -6.76
N LYS A 123 -9.87 -9.96 -7.84
CA LYS A 123 -10.28 -11.36 -8.02
C LYS A 123 -9.72 -12.25 -6.90
N VAL A 124 -8.42 -12.17 -6.61
CA VAL A 124 -7.82 -13.02 -5.57
C VAL A 124 -8.28 -12.61 -4.18
N LEU A 125 -8.49 -11.32 -3.91
CA LEU A 125 -9.14 -10.87 -2.68
C LEU A 125 -10.51 -11.52 -2.50
N LYS A 126 -11.39 -11.48 -3.51
CA LYS A 126 -12.73 -12.08 -3.45
C LYS A 126 -12.69 -13.59 -3.15
N GLU A 127 -11.80 -14.32 -3.81
CA GLU A 127 -11.60 -15.76 -3.56
C GLU A 127 -11.12 -16.02 -2.13
N VAL A 128 -10.08 -15.30 -1.66
CA VAL A 128 -9.54 -15.44 -0.30
C VAL A 128 -10.58 -15.07 0.77
N SER A 129 -11.39 -14.02 0.54
CA SER A 129 -12.53 -13.66 1.40
C SER A 129 -13.56 -14.80 1.51
N GLY A 130 -13.80 -15.53 0.41
CA GLY A 130 -14.65 -16.71 0.38
C GLY A 130 -14.09 -17.94 1.12
N TRP A 131 -12.85 -17.89 1.62
CA TRP A 131 -12.24 -18.97 2.41
C TRP A 131 -12.16 -18.65 3.91
N ILE A 132 -12.60 -17.47 4.34
CA ILE A 132 -12.63 -17.07 5.76
C ILE A 132 -13.76 -17.80 6.48
N ALA A 133 -13.38 -18.70 7.38
CA ALA A 133 -14.28 -19.46 8.25
C ALA A 133 -13.65 -19.63 9.64
N ALA A 134 -14.46 -19.97 10.64
CA ALA A 134 -13.96 -20.34 11.96
C ALA A 134 -13.02 -21.57 11.86
N ASP A 135 -12.03 -21.60 12.74
CA ASP A 135 -10.97 -22.61 12.84
C ASP A 135 -10.04 -22.74 11.59
N ALA A 136 -10.24 -21.92 10.55
CA ALA A 136 -9.35 -21.89 9.38
C ALA A 136 -7.95 -21.39 9.76
N ASN A 137 -6.90 -22.08 9.28
CA ASN A 137 -5.51 -21.78 9.62
C ASN A 137 -4.96 -20.58 8.83
N ILE A 138 -4.31 -19.65 9.52
CA ILE A 138 -3.81 -18.40 8.93
C ILE A 138 -2.65 -18.63 7.94
N VAL A 139 -1.72 -19.55 8.23
CA VAL A 139 -0.58 -19.86 7.35
C VAL A 139 -1.08 -20.47 6.04
N GLU A 140 -1.98 -21.46 6.13
CA GLU A 140 -2.55 -22.16 4.98
C GLU A 140 -3.36 -21.21 4.08
N LEU A 141 -4.18 -20.32 4.66
CA LEU A 141 -4.90 -19.28 3.93
C LEU A 141 -3.95 -18.33 3.19
N CYS A 142 -2.87 -17.89 3.84
CA CYS A 142 -1.87 -17.02 3.22
C CYS A 142 -1.17 -17.71 2.03
N GLU A 143 -0.79 -18.99 2.16
CA GLU A 143 -0.14 -19.74 1.08
C GLU A 143 -1.07 -20.00 -0.09
N ARG A 144 -2.32 -20.37 0.18
CA ARG A 144 -3.33 -20.61 -0.85
C ARG A 144 -3.61 -19.33 -1.65
N GLY A 145 -3.62 -18.17 -1.00
CA GLY A 145 -3.75 -16.87 -1.65
C GLY A 145 -2.50 -16.47 -2.46
N ASP A 146 -1.30 -16.70 -1.92
CA ASP A 146 -0.04 -16.48 -2.64
C ASP A 146 0.08 -17.34 -3.90
N ALA A 147 -0.32 -18.61 -3.82
CA ALA A 147 -0.37 -19.52 -4.96
C ALA A 147 -1.37 -19.05 -6.03
N LEU A 148 -2.57 -18.62 -5.62
CA LEU A 148 -3.59 -18.12 -6.54
C LEU A 148 -3.17 -16.79 -7.20
N LEU A 149 -2.51 -15.88 -6.46
CA LEU A 149 -1.88 -14.68 -7.04
C LEU A 149 -0.86 -15.04 -8.12
N ALA A 150 0.06 -15.97 -7.82
CA ALA A 150 1.07 -16.41 -8.78
C ALA A 150 0.44 -17.05 -10.03
N GLU A 151 -0.65 -17.82 -9.87
CA GLU A 151 -1.39 -18.43 -10.97
C GLU A 151 -2.07 -17.37 -11.86
N GLU A 152 -2.82 -16.43 -11.28
CA GLU A 152 -3.53 -15.38 -12.02
C GLU A 152 -2.56 -14.41 -12.73
N VAL A 153 -1.46 -14.02 -12.09
CA VAL A 153 -0.38 -13.25 -12.74
C VAL A 153 0.30 -14.07 -13.86
N GLY A 154 0.36 -15.39 -13.72
CA GLY A 154 0.79 -16.30 -14.78
C GLY A 154 -0.13 -16.30 -16.01
N LYS A 155 -1.43 -15.99 -15.86
CA LYS A 155 -2.43 -16.01 -16.95
C LYS A 155 -2.28 -14.83 -17.92
N VAL A 156 -1.93 -13.65 -17.43
CA VAL A 156 -1.78 -12.42 -18.23
C VAL A 156 -0.38 -12.27 -18.83
N TYR A 157 -0.21 -11.44 -19.87
CA TYR A 157 1.10 -11.14 -20.51
C TYR A 157 1.98 -12.39 -20.75
N LYS A 158 1.41 -13.47 -21.32
CA LYS A 158 2.17 -14.66 -21.73
C LYS A 158 3.03 -14.36 -22.97
N GLY A 159 4.20 -14.99 -23.07
CA GLY A 159 5.13 -14.83 -24.20
C GLY A 159 5.83 -13.47 -24.32
N LYS A 160 5.49 -12.48 -23.48
CA LYS A 160 6.08 -11.14 -23.48
C LYS A 160 7.16 -11.01 -22.41
N LYS A 161 8.24 -10.29 -22.70
CA LYS A 161 9.28 -9.92 -21.72
C LYS A 161 8.80 -8.76 -20.82
N VAL A 162 7.74 -9.00 -20.06
CA VAL A 162 7.14 -8.06 -19.09
C VAL A 162 7.38 -8.62 -17.70
N LEU A 163 7.96 -7.82 -16.81
CA LEU A 163 8.12 -8.22 -15.40
C LEU A 163 6.74 -8.25 -14.76
N LYS A 164 6.46 -9.24 -13.92
CA LYS A 164 5.14 -9.40 -13.27
C LYS A 164 5.28 -10.32 -12.07
N GLY A 165 4.46 -10.11 -11.05
CA GLY A 165 4.48 -10.96 -9.86
C GLY A 165 3.50 -10.52 -8.79
N ILE A 166 3.72 -11.04 -7.58
CA ILE A 166 3.09 -10.56 -6.36
C ILE A 166 3.60 -9.14 -6.09
N GLY A 167 2.68 -8.19 -5.93
CA GLY A 167 2.94 -6.79 -5.57
C GLY A 167 2.77 -6.51 -4.07
N HIS A 168 2.04 -7.37 -3.37
CA HIS A 168 2.02 -7.51 -1.91
C HIS A 168 1.56 -8.93 -1.59
N CYS A 169 2.31 -9.68 -0.75
CA CYS A 169 1.95 -11.04 -0.37
C CYS A 169 0.57 -11.12 0.29
N THR A 170 -0.04 -12.31 0.28
CA THR A 170 -1.28 -12.57 1.03
C THR A 170 -0.99 -12.53 2.52
N THR A 171 -1.87 -11.81 3.21
CA THR A 171 -1.84 -11.58 4.65
C THR A 171 -3.25 -11.64 5.20
N ILE A 172 -3.40 -12.23 6.39
CA ILE A 172 -4.67 -12.49 7.07
C ILE A 172 -4.46 -12.05 8.52
N SER A 173 -4.96 -10.85 8.88
CA SER A 173 -4.74 -10.23 10.19
C SER A 173 -5.97 -10.39 11.10
N PRO A 174 -5.85 -11.11 12.24
CA PRO A 174 -6.91 -11.22 13.25
C PRO A 174 -7.35 -9.88 13.83
N SER A 175 -8.41 -9.88 14.64
CA SER A 175 -9.17 -8.70 15.07
C SER A 175 -8.32 -7.51 15.49
N SER A 176 -7.39 -7.67 16.42
CA SER A 176 -6.55 -6.57 16.92
C SER A 176 -5.28 -6.30 16.12
N TYR A 177 -4.95 -7.11 15.10
CA TYR A 177 -3.75 -6.94 14.29
C TYR A 177 -3.91 -5.80 13.29
N ILE A 178 -2.95 -4.88 13.31
CA ILE A 178 -2.89 -3.71 12.43
C ILE A 178 -1.96 -4.03 11.26
N THR A 179 -0.73 -4.47 11.55
CA THR A 179 0.23 -4.93 10.52
C THR A 179 -0.38 -6.07 9.70
N PRO A 180 -0.20 -6.09 8.36
CA PRO A 180 -0.58 -7.24 7.53
C PRO A 180 0.17 -8.51 7.98
N TYR A 181 -0.56 -9.45 8.60
CA TYR A 181 0.01 -10.59 9.31
C TYR A 181 0.14 -11.80 8.37
N THR A 182 1.32 -12.41 8.37
CA THR A 182 1.69 -13.42 7.36
C THR A 182 2.78 -14.36 7.92
N PRO A 183 2.45 -15.17 8.94
CA PRO A 183 3.41 -15.96 9.73
C PRO A 183 4.20 -17.02 8.92
N LEU A 184 5.25 -17.54 9.55
CA LEU A 184 6.10 -18.64 9.05
C LEU A 184 5.55 -20.01 9.43
N LYS A 185 5.86 -21.05 8.63
CA LYS A 185 5.57 -22.46 8.97
C LYS A 185 6.35 -22.94 10.20
N SER A 186 7.62 -22.56 10.29
CA SER A 186 8.56 -23.11 11.27
C SER A 186 8.57 -22.38 12.63
N ASP A 187 7.70 -21.39 12.84
CA ASP A 187 7.46 -20.78 14.15
C ASP A 187 6.12 -21.31 14.69
N VAL A 188 6.18 -22.50 15.31
CA VAL A 188 5.04 -23.40 15.58
C VAL A 188 3.84 -22.73 16.26
N GLU A 189 4.08 -21.85 17.23
CA GLU A 189 3.00 -21.15 17.97
C GLU A 189 2.24 -20.16 17.06
N GLU A 190 2.95 -19.40 16.23
CA GLU A 190 2.34 -18.49 15.25
C GLU A 190 1.67 -19.27 14.12
N ALA A 191 2.28 -20.39 13.69
CA ALA A 191 1.76 -21.27 12.64
C ALA A 191 0.45 -21.99 13.03
N ALA A 192 0.24 -22.26 14.32
CA ALA A 192 -0.98 -22.86 14.85
C ALA A 192 -2.17 -21.88 14.97
N THR A 193 -2.01 -20.61 14.60
CA THR A 193 -3.08 -19.61 14.75
C THR A 193 -4.23 -19.87 13.78
N THR A 194 -5.42 -20.09 14.33
CA THR A 194 -6.69 -20.18 13.59
C THR A 194 -7.57 -18.95 13.77
N LEU A 195 -8.50 -18.74 12.85
CA LEU A 195 -9.50 -17.66 12.90
C LEU A 195 -10.67 -18.02 13.81
N LYS A 196 -11.25 -17.00 14.48
CA LYS A 196 -12.34 -17.19 15.45
C LYS A 196 -13.67 -16.69 14.93
N GLU A 197 -14.75 -17.39 15.27
CA GLU A 197 -16.12 -16.98 14.92
C GLU A 197 -16.44 -15.55 15.42
N GLY A 198 -17.11 -14.76 14.58
CA GLY A 198 -17.46 -13.36 14.85
C GLY A 198 -16.29 -12.36 14.82
N GLU A 199 -15.05 -12.79 14.55
CA GLU A 199 -13.88 -11.90 14.60
C GLU A 199 -13.70 -11.06 13.31
N VAL A 200 -13.09 -9.88 13.41
CA VAL A 200 -12.94 -8.92 12.29
C VAL A 200 -11.58 -9.11 11.62
N VAL A 201 -11.53 -9.96 10.60
CA VAL A 201 -10.29 -10.33 9.89
C VAL A 201 -10.01 -9.33 8.75
N LYS A 202 -8.79 -8.78 8.69
CA LYS A 202 -8.33 -8.02 7.49
C LYS A 202 -7.63 -8.98 6.53
N ILE A 203 -7.95 -8.87 5.25
CA ILE A 203 -7.26 -9.58 4.17
C ILE A 203 -6.56 -8.52 3.32
N GLN A 204 -5.22 -8.55 3.23
CA GLN A 204 -4.47 -7.63 2.38
C GLN A 204 -3.52 -8.36 1.45
N LEU A 205 -3.58 -8.02 0.16
CA LEU A 205 -2.79 -8.64 -0.91
C LEU A 205 -2.69 -7.72 -2.14
N GLY A 206 -1.85 -8.07 -3.12
CA GLY A 206 -1.71 -7.29 -4.34
C GLY A 206 -0.86 -7.95 -5.43
N ALA A 207 -1.13 -7.58 -6.68
CA ALA A 207 -0.36 -7.98 -7.86
C ALA A 207 0.39 -6.78 -8.46
N GLN A 208 1.43 -7.05 -9.27
CA GLN A 208 2.12 -6.04 -10.07
C GLN A 208 2.35 -6.50 -11.51
N ILE A 209 2.21 -5.56 -12.44
CA ILE A 209 2.50 -5.74 -13.87
C ILE A 209 3.45 -4.63 -14.30
N ASP A 210 4.64 -5.01 -14.79
CA ASP A 210 5.70 -4.14 -15.27
C ASP A 210 6.08 -3.03 -14.27
N GLY A 211 6.23 -3.39 -13.00
CA GLY A 211 6.53 -2.44 -11.93
C GLY A 211 5.35 -1.58 -11.48
N PHE A 212 4.18 -1.71 -12.09
CA PHE A 212 2.95 -1.05 -11.64
C PHE A 212 2.17 -1.98 -10.72
N CYS A 213 2.18 -1.66 -9.42
CA CYS A 213 1.54 -2.45 -8.36
C CYS A 213 0.16 -1.91 -8.00
N THR A 214 -0.77 -2.82 -7.69
CA THR A 214 -2.00 -2.49 -6.96
C THR A 214 -2.09 -3.35 -5.71
N ILE A 215 -2.34 -2.70 -4.58
CA ILE A 215 -2.63 -3.34 -3.30
C ILE A 215 -4.11 -3.10 -2.97
N VAL A 216 -4.74 -4.09 -2.36
CA VAL A 216 -6.13 -4.03 -1.89
C VAL A 216 -6.24 -4.66 -0.50
N CYS A 217 -7.14 -4.13 0.34
CA CYS A 217 -7.44 -4.68 1.66
C CYS A 217 -8.92 -4.54 1.98
N ASP A 218 -9.49 -5.59 2.57
CA ASP A 218 -10.90 -5.68 2.97
C ASP A 218 -11.05 -6.32 4.36
N ASN A 219 -12.26 -6.29 4.91
CA ASN A 219 -12.61 -6.86 6.21
C ASN A 219 -13.70 -7.92 6.05
N VAL A 220 -13.45 -9.11 6.61
CA VAL A 220 -14.46 -10.17 6.73
C VAL A 220 -14.73 -10.43 8.21
N ILE A 221 -16.01 -10.41 8.60
CA ILE A 221 -16.44 -10.87 9.92
C ILE A 221 -16.69 -12.37 9.80
N VAL A 222 -15.92 -13.18 10.53
CA VAL A 222 -15.98 -14.65 10.44
C VAL A 222 -17.39 -15.15 10.76
N GLY A 223 -17.93 -16.02 9.91
CA GLY A 223 -19.28 -16.60 10.03
C GLY A 223 -20.44 -15.66 9.63
N SER A 224 -20.20 -14.37 9.45
CA SER A 224 -21.26 -13.36 9.26
C SER A 224 -21.81 -13.28 7.83
N SER A 225 -22.80 -14.11 7.53
CA SER A 225 -23.59 -14.03 6.29
C SER A 225 -24.73 -13.00 6.35
N GLY A 226 -25.44 -12.92 7.48
CA GLY A 226 -26.64 -12.08 7.69
C GLY A 226 -26.37 -10.67 8.24
N GLU A 227 -27.39 -10.05 8.82
CA GLU A 227 -27.33 -8.71 9.42
C GLU A 227 -26.24 -8.60 10.50
N VAL A 228 -25.50 -7.49 10.49
CA VAL A 228 -24.46 -7.14 11.48
C VAL A 228 -24.98 -5.98 12.31
N THR A 229 -24.86 -6.09 13.63
CA THR A 229 -25.29 -5.04 14.58
C THR A 229 -24.15 -4.70 15.55
N GLY A 230 -24.39 -3.78 16.47
CA GLY A 230 -23.46 -3.52 17.58
C GLY A 230 -22.14 -2.87 17.16
N ARG A 231 -21.05 -3.22 17.84
CA ARG A 231 -19.74 -2.54 17.71
C ARG A 231 -19.04 -2.91 16.40
N GLU A 232 -19.33 -4.09 15.87
CA GLU A 232 -18.83 -4.58 14.60
C GLU A 232 -19.46 -3.79 13.44
N ALA A 233 -20.76 -3.47 13.54
CA ALA A 233 -21.42 -2.55 12.60
C ALA A 233 -20.86 -1.13 12.71
N ASP A 234 -20.70 -0.59 13.92
CA ASP A 234 -20.06 0.72 14.15
C ASP A 234 -18.67 0.79 13.50
N LEU A 235 -17.85 -0.24 13.69
CA LEU A 235 -16.48 -0.31 13.18
C LEU A 235 -16.43 -0.31 11.65
N ILE A 236 -17.22 -1.16 11.00
CA ILE A 236 -17.23 -1.25 9.53
C ILE A 236 -17.80 0.03 8.91
N LEU A 237 -18.90 0.58 9.44
CA LEU A 237 -19.47 1.85 8.96
C LEU A 237 -18.51 3.03 9.17
N ALA A 238 -17.85 3.13 10.33
CA ALA A 238 -16.83 4.15 10.58
C ALA A 238 -15.66 4.06 9.59
N THR A 239 -15.17 2.85 9.33
CA THR A 239 -14.06 2.62 8.38
C THR A 239 -14.47 2.96 6.95
N HIS A 240 -15.68 2.57 6.54
CA HIS A 240 -16.25 2.89 5.24
C HIS A 240 -16.40 4.40 5.03
N TYR A 241 -17.11 5.10 5.92
CA TYR A 241 -17.34 6.54 5.74
C TYR A 241 -16.07 7.37 5.92
N ALA A 242 -15.11 6.95 6.77
CA ALA A 242 -13.81 7.59 6.86
C ALA A 242 -13.01 7.41 5.56
N ASN A 243 -13.03 6.22 4.94
CA ASN A 243 -12.40 6.00 3.63
C ASN A 243 -13.07 6.82 2.53
N GLU A 244 -14.41 6.81 2.44
CA GLU A 244 -15.16 7.60 1.46
C GLU A 244 -14.91 9.11 1.61
N LEU A 245 -14.81 9.62 2.85
CA LEU A 245 -14.41 11.00 3.12
C LEU A 245 -12.97 11.27 2.69
N LEU A 246 -12.00 10.44 3.08
CA LEU A 246 -10.59 10.59 2.72
C LEU A 246 -10.39 10.68 1.21
N LEU A 247 -11.02 9.79 0.43
CA LEU A 247 -10.93 9.78 -1.03
C LEU A 247 -11.42 11.09 -1.68
N ARG A 248 -12.34 11.82 -1.03
CA ARG A 248 -12.82 13.14 -1.47
C ARG A 248 -11.88 14.26 -1.01
N LEU A 249 -11.39 14.19 0.23
CA LEU A 249 -10.42 15.15 0.77
C LEU A 249 -9.06 15.10 0.05
N MET A 250 -8.71 13.97 -0.56
CA MET A 250 -7.51 13.78 -1.39
C MET A 250 -7.60 14.42 -2.79
N LEU A 251 -8.77 14.89 -3.24
CA LEU A 251 -8.90 15.46 -4.59
C LEU A 251 -8.35 16.89 -4.65
N PRO A 252 -7.55 17.22 -5.68
CA PRO A 252 -7.22 18.61 -6.01
C PRO A 252 -8.49 19.47 -6.13
N PRO A 253 -8.59 20.62 -5.43
CA PRO A 253 -9.77 21.48 -5.46
C PRO A 253 -10.15 21.91 -6.88
N GLY A 254 -11.44 21.88 -7.20
CA GLY A 254 -11.97 22.19 -8.53
C GLY A 254 -11.76 21.12 -9.62
N LEU A 255 -11.05 20.01 -9.34
CA LEU A 255 -10.82 18.94 -10.34
C LEU A 255 -12.12 18.23 -10.77
N VAL A 256 -13.08 18.09 -9.85
CA VAL A 256 -14.38 17.49 -10.12
C VAL A 256 -15.48 18.51 -9.82
N ALA A 257 -16.03 19.08 -10.89
CA ALA A 257 -17.14 20.02 -10.82
C ALA A 257 -18.39 19.35 -10.23
N HIS A 258 -18.93 19.98 -9.19
CA HIS A 258 -20.17 19.66 -8.50
C HIS A 258 -20.76 20.97 -7.96
N GLY A 259 -22.05 20.98 -7.61
CA GLY A 259 -22.73 22.21 -7.21
C GLY A 259 -22.97 23.18 -8.38
N ASP A 260 -23.43 24.39 -8.06
CA ASP A 260 -23.68 25.45 -9.03
C ASP A 260 -22.40 26.15 -9.53
N GLU A 261 -22.54 27.16 -10.40
CA GLU A 261 -21.40 27.92 -10.92
C GLU A 261 -20.61 28.70 -9.85
N GLU A 262 -21.25 29.16 -8.77
CA GLU A 262 -20.61 29.89 -7.68
C GLU A 262 -19.89 28.92 -6.74
N GLU A 263 -20.50 27.78 -6.44
CA GLU A 263 -19.88 26.67 -5.71
C GLU A 263 -18.66 26.13 -6.44
N GLN A 264 -18.72 25.95 -7.77
CA GLN A 264 -17.57 25.54 -8.58
C GLN A 264 -16.43 26.58 -8.54
N LYS A 265 -16.75 27.89 -8.59
CA LYS A 265 -15.75 28.98 -8.49
C LYS A 265 -15.13 29.05 -7.07
N LYS A 266 -15.90 28.79 -6.02
CA LYS A 266 -15.41 28.61 -4.64
C LYS A 266 -14.50 27.37 -4.52
N ALA A 267 -14.91 26.25 -5.11
CA ALA A 267 -14.15 25.00 -5.09
C ALA A 267 -12.80 25.12 -5.82
N SER A 268 -12.74 25.81 -6.97
CA SER A 268 -11.49 26.03 -7.70
C SER A 268 -10.53 27.05 -7.05
N THR A 269 -11.02 27.85 -6.10
CA THR A 269 -10.21 28.83 -5.35
C THR A 269 -9.89 28.38 -3.91
N LYS A 270 -10.54 27.32 -3.41
CA LYS A 270 -10.23 26.67 -2.13
C LYS A 270 -8.82 26.06 -2.18
N LYS A 271 -8.01 26.29 -1.15
CA LYS A 271 -6.71 25.61 -1.00
C LYS A 271 -6.93 24.12 -0.69
N PRO A 272 -6.03 23.21 -1.12
CA PRO A 272 -6.07 21.80 -0.72
C PRO A 272 -6.10 21.66 0.81
N TYR A 273 -6.81 20.64 1.31
CA TYR A 273 -6.85 20.37 2.74
C TYR A 273 -5.46 19.98 3.25
N THR A 274 -5.02 20.57 4.36
CA THR A 274 -3.79 20.14 5.04
C THR A 274 -4.00 18.78 5.70
N GLN A 275 -2.94 17.98 5.84
CA GLN A 275 -3.04 16.64 6.44
C GLN A 275 -3.59 16.65 7.89
N SER A 276 -3.41 17.77 8.61
CA SER A 276 -4.03 18.00 9.92
C SER A 276 -5.56 18.16 9.80
N GLN A 277 -6.05 19.00 8.87
CA GLN A 277 -7.49 19.14 8.63
C GLN A 277 -8.12 17.81 8.16
N ILE A 278 -7.42 17.06 7.31
CA ILE A 278 -7.83 15.71 6.88
C ILE A 278 -8.00 14.80 8.11
N THR A 279 -7.00 14.74 8.99
CA THR A 279 -7.07 13.97 10.25
C THR A 279 -8.24 14.42 11.13
N THR A 280 -8.43 15.73 11.36
CA THR A 280 -9.51 16.25 12.21
C THR A 280 -10.91 15.92 11.68
N MET A 281 -11.13 15.97 10.36
CA MET A 281 -12.43 15.59 9.77
C MET A 281 -12.66 14.08 9.84
N LEU A 282 -11.63 13.26 9.67
CA LEU A 282 -11.73 11.81 9.80
C LEU A 282 -11.96 11.38 11.26
N GLU A 283 -11.33 12.05 12.23
CA GLU A 283 -11.61 11.85 13.66
C GLU A 283 -13.07 12.17 14.01
N LYS A 284 -13.69 13.19 13.41
CA LYS A 284 -15.13 13.46 13.60
C LYS A 284 -15.98 12.25 13.13
N VAL A 285 -15.65 11.65 11.98
CA VAL A 285 -16.34 10.46 11.46
C VAL A 285 -16.20 9.28 12.41
N THR A 286 -14.98 8.93 12.84
CA THR A 286 -14.82 7.76 13.72
C THR A 286 -15.49 7.99 15.08
N LYS A 287 -15.39 9.20 15.64
CA LYS A 287 -16.01 9.55 16.93
C LYS A 287 -17.55 9.51 16.89
N ALA A 288 -18.19 9.79 15.76
CA ALA A 288 -19.64 9.63 15.60
C ALA A 288 -20.10 8.18 15.87
N TYR A 289 -19.29 7.19 15.47
CA TYR A 289 -19.51 5.76 15.76
C TYR A 289 -18.88 5.29 17.08
N GLY A 290 -18.27 6.19 17.86
CA GLY A 290 -17.52 5.86 19.07
C GLY A 290 -16.24 5.06 18.81
N CYS A 291 -15.56 5.31 17.68
CA CYS A 291 -14.35 4.64 17.22
C CYS A 291 -13.19 5.66 17.07
N ASN A 292 -11.95 5.19 16.97
CA ASN A 292 -10.77 6.04 16.78
C ASN A 292 -9.98 5.65 15.53
N LEU A 293 -9.33 6.63 14.89
CA LEU A 293 -8.35 6.35 13.83
C LEU A 293 -7.15 5.58 14.41
N VAL A 294 -6.64 4.60 13.66
CA VAL A 294 -5.36 3.95 13.98
C VAL A 294 -4.22 4.93 13.74
N GLU A 295 -3.39 5.15 14.77
CA GLU A 295 -2.32 6.15 14.72
C GLU A 295 -1.26 5.84 13.66
N SER A 296 -0.80 6.89 12.99
CA SER A 296 0.18 6.83 11.89
C SER A 296 -0.22 5.94 10.69
N THR A 297 -1.51 5.66 10.49
CA THR A 297 -2.03 5.07 9.24
C THR A 297 -1.55 5.91 8.06
N THR A 298 -0.83 5.31 7.10
CA THR A 298 -0.09 6.06 6.08
C THR A 298 -0.53 5.69 4.66
N ILE A 299 -0.96 6.72 3.93
CA ILE A 299 -1.35 6.70 2.53
C ILE A 299 -0.15 7.12 1.69
N TRP A 300 0.24 6.34 0.70
CA TRP A 300 1.50 6.54 -0.05
C TRP A 300 1.28 6.79 -1.55
N GLN A 301 2.14 7.61 -2.15
CA GLN A 301 2.26 7.69 -3.60
C GLN A 301 2.95 6.43 -4.15
N PHE A 302 2.38 5.88 -5.23
CA PHE A 302 2.93 4.77 -5.99
C PHE A 302 3.59 5.30 -7.28
N GLU A 303 4.71 4.70 -7.65
CA GLU A 303 5.48 4.95 -8.87
C GLU A 303 5.95 3.62 -9.49
N HIS A 304 6.61 3.66 -10.64
CA HIS A 304 7.14 2.47 -11.29
C HIS A 304 8.22 1.78 -10.41
N ASN A 305 7.91 0.58 -9.91
CA ASN A 305 8.66 -0.18 -8.91
C ASN A 305 8.79 0.47 -7.52
N GLU A 306 7.87 1.33 -7.11
CA GLU A 306 7.81 1.84 -5.73
C GLU A 306 6.36 2.02 -5.26
N ILE A 307 6.07 1.57 -4.04
CA ILE A 307 4.76 1.70 -3.36
C ILE A 307 4.80 2.67 -2.16
N GLU A 308 5.99 3.12 -1.77
CA GLU A 308 6.22 4.10 -0.71
C GLU A 308 7.12 5.22 -1.24
N SER A 309 6.65 5.95 -2.26
CA SER A 309 7.42 7.08 -2.80
C SER A 309 7.37 8.30 -1.87
N LYS A 310 7.98 9.41 -2.30
CA LYS A 310 8.27 10.61 -1.50
C LYS A 310 7.02 11.20 -0.85
N LYS A 311 5.92 11.31 -1.59
CA LYS A 311 4.67 11.84 -1.05
C LYS A 311 3.91 10.79 -0.24
N LYS A 312 3.43 11.22 0.92
CA LYS A 312 2.64 10.40 1.85
C LYS A 312 1.74 11.26 2.73
N ILE A 313 0.53 10.79 3.02
CA ILE A 313 -0.36 11.38 4.02
C ILE A 313 -0.34 10.48 5.26
N ILE A 314 -0.07 11.05 6.43
CA ILE A 314 -0.09 10.30 7.70
C ILE A 314 -1.28 10.77 8.54
N LEU A 315 -2.21 9.87 8.80
CA LEU A 315 -3.37 10.10 9.66
C LEU A 315 -2.99 9.90 11.12
N ALA A 316 -3.54 10.73 12.02
CA ALA A 316 -3.29 10.66 13.47
C ALA A 316 -1.80 10.42 13.82
N PRO A 317 -0.86 11.25 13.32
CA PRO A 317 0.57 11.00 13.44
C PRO A 317 1.06 11.03 14.89
N GLY A 318 2.04 10.19 15.21
CA GLY A 318 2.79 10.27 16.47
C GLY A 318 3.66 11.52 16.58
N GLU A 319 4.18 11.80 17.77
CA GLU A 319 5.02 12.99 18.00
C GLU A 319 6.25 13.03 17.08
N GLY A 320 6.51 14.20 16.48
CA GLY A 320 7.58 14.40 15.50
C GLY A 320 7.32 13.84 14.10
N VAL A 321 6.40 12.88 13.94
CA VAL A 321 6.06 12.26 12.65
C VAL A 321 5.20 13.18 11.80
N ARG A 322 5.46 13.22 10.48
CA ARG A 322 4.75 14.07 9.51
C ARG A 322 4.68 13.36 8.15
N GLY A 323 3.56 13.52 7.44
CA GLY A 323 3.52 13.23 6.01
C GLY A 323 4.15 14.35 5.17
N GLU A 324 4.24 14.12 3.87
CA GLU A 324 4.92 14.98 2.90
C GLU A 324 4.10 15.06 1.60
N GLY A 325 3.94 16.26 1.06
CA GLY A 325 3.14 16.49 -0.16
C GLY A 325 1.63 16.26 0.00
N LEU A 326 0.93 16.40 -1.12
CA LEU A 326 -0.49 16.12 -1.32
C LEU A 326 -0.69 15.54 -2.74
N PRO A 327 -1.85 14.89 -3.02
CA PRO A 327 -2.08 14.20 -4.29
C PRO A 327 -2.33 15.16 -5.45
N GLU A 328 -1.79 14.82 -6.63
CA GLU A 328 -1.85 15.63 -7.85
C GLU A 328 -2.38 14.83 -9.06
N VAL A 329 -2.75 15.55 -10.13
CA VAL A 329 -3.25 14.93 -11.37
C VAL A 329 -2.11 14.28 -12.14
N GLY A 330 -2.20 12.96 -12.36
CA GLY A 330 -1.17 12.15 -13.00
C GLY A 330 -0.57 11.09 -12.07
N GLU A 331 -0.91 11.11 -10.78
CA GLU A 331 -0.35 10.22 -9.76
C GLU A 331 -1.23 9.00 -9.47
N VAL A 332 -0.59 7.92 -8.99
CA VAL A 332 -1.25 6.77 -8.36
C VAL A 332 -0.94 6.79 -6.87
N TRP A 333 -1.92 6.39 -6.05
CA TRP A 333 -1.82 6.41 -4.60
C TRP A 333 -2.42 5.12 -4.00
N GLY A 334 -1.73 4.53 -3.03
CA GLY A 334 -2.26 3.51 -2.15
C GLY A 334 -2.92 4.15 -0.94
N VAL A 335 -4.26 4.17 -0.93
CA VAL A 335 -5.07 4.82 0.10
C VAL A 335 -5.45 3.81 1.16
N GLU A 336 -4.85 3.94 2.34
CA GLU A 336 -5.18 3.15 3.53
C GLU A 336 -6.08 3.93 4.49
N MET A 337 -7.09 3.26 5.03
CA MET A 337 -7.89 3.70 6.16
C MET A 337 -7.83 2.64 7.26
N GLY A 338 -7.63 3.05 8.51
CA GLY A 338 -7.58 2.17 9.67
C GLY A 338 -8.34 2.76 10.85
N VAL A 339 -9.27 1.99 11.40
CA VAL A 339 -10.13 2.40 12.52
C VAL A 339 -10.14 1.30 13.58
N SER A 340 -10.12 1.69 14.85
CA SER A 340 -10.16 0.80 16.02
C SER A 340 -11.38 1.07 16.90
N LEU A 341 -11.90 0.02 17.52
CA LEU A 341 -12.84 0.10 18.65
C LEU A 341 -12.17 0.51 19.97
N GLY A 342 -10.84 0.39 20.06
CA GLY A 342 -10.01 0.88 21.17
C GLY A 342 -9.59 2.35 20.99
N SER A 343 -8.50 2.74 21.66
CA SER A 343 -7.95 4.10 21.57
C SER A 343 -7.29 4.45 20.22
N GLY A 344 -7.15 3.48 19.31
CA GLY A 344 -6.43 3.65 18.05
C GLY A 344 -4.90 3.73 18.22
N LYS A 345 -4.39 3.60 19.44
CA LYS A 345 -2.96 3.52 19.73
C LYS A 345 -2.41 2.12 19.44
N VAL A 346 -1.14 2.03 19.07
CA VAL A 346 -0.50 0.75 18.72
C VAL A 346 0.48 0.27 19.78
N LYS A 347 0.73 -1.05 19.80
CA LYS A 347 1.82 -1.70 20.53
C LYS A 347 2.38 -2.85 19.68
N SER A 348 3.65 -3.20 19.83
CA SER A 348 4.08 -4.52 19.36
C SER A 348 3.57 -5.62 20.30
N ASN A 349 3.24 -6.78 19.75
CA ASN A 349 2.88 -7.98 20.51
C ASN A 349 4.06 -8.95 20.71
N GLY A 350 5.20 -8.73 20.06
CA GLY A 350 6.38 -9.59 20.14
C GLY A 350 6.46 -10.71 19.09
N ASN A 351 5.44 -10.87 18.23
CA ASN A 351 5.44 -11.81 17.11
C ASN A 351 6.56 -11.54 16.11
N ARG A 352 6.94 -12.55 15.31
CA ARG A 352 7.99 -12.38 14.29
C ARG A 352 7.55 -11.41 13.21
N THR A 353 8.41 -10.43 12.93
CA THR A 353 8.30 -9.59 11.74
C THR A 353 8.65 -10.39 10.49
N THR A 354 7.64 -10.91 9.79
CA THR A 354 7.77 -11.71 8.57
C THR A 354 7.60 -10.91 7.27
N LEU A 355 6.95 -9.74 7.32
CA LEU A 355 6.75 -8.86 6.17
C LEU A 355 7.92 -7.88 6.02
N HIS A 356 8.54 -7.87 4.84
CA HIS A 356 9.67 -6.99 4.49
C HIS A 356 9.53 -6.46 3.06
N ARG A 357 10.23 -5.38 2.71
CA ARG A 357 10.45 -4.98 1.31
C ARG A 357 11.90 -4.54 1.07
N ARG A 358 12.36 -4.57 -0.19
CA ARG A 358 13.68 -4.01 -0.55
C ARG A 358 13.61 -2.48 -0.66
N THR A 359 14.63 -1.80 -0.16
CA THR A 359 14.78 -0.34 -0.26
C THR A 359 15.67 0.05 -1.45
N GLY A 360 15.89 1.35 -1.64
CA GLY A 360 16.93 1.90 -2.51
C GLY A 360 18.32 2.00 -1.86
N THR A 361 18.49 1.60 -0.59
CA THR A 361 19.77 1.66 0.13
C THR A 361 20.77 0.67 -0.46
N THR A 362 22.03 1.08 -0.62
CA THR A 362 23.14 0.19 -0.98
C THR A 362 24.01 -0.10 0.26
N TYR A 363 24.21 -1.40 0.55
CA TYR A 363 25.05 -1.84 1.68
C TYR A 363 25.79 -3.14 1.35
N GLN A 364 27.07 -3.21 1.68
CA GLN A 364 27.89 -4.39 1.42
C GLN A 364 27.67 -5.47 2.49
N LEU A 365 26.64 -6.30 2.29
CA LEU A 365 26.32 -7.45 3.15
C LEU A 365 27.51 -8.42 3.25
N LYS A 366 27.86 -8.81 4.48
CA LYS A 366 29.06 -9.61 4.76
C LYS A 366 28.76 -11.11 4.83
N ARG A 367 27.57 -11.52 5.29
CA ARG A 367 27.22 -12.93 5.44
C ARG A 367 26.78 -13.55 4.11
N PRO A 368 27.20 -14.80 3.79
CA PRO A 368 26.71 -15.53 2.63
C PRO A 368 25.17 -15.66 2.60
N SER A 369 24.53 -15.98 3.73
CA SER A 369 23.07 -16.11 3.83
C SER A 369 22.33 -14.80 3.52
N SER A 370 22.81 -13.66 4.02
CA SER A 370 22.23 -12.35 3.72
C SER A 370 22.34 -11.99 2.23
N ARG A 371 23.48 -12.29 1.60
CA ARG A 371 23.68 -12.08 0.15
C ARG A 371 22.78 -13.00 -0.68
N GLY A 372 22.62 -14.26 -0.27
CA GLY A 372 21.70 -15.22 -0.90
C GLY A 372 20.25 -14.72 -0.84
N LEU A 373 19.77 -14.38 0.36
CA LEU A 373 18.45 -13.81 0.60
C LEU A 373 18.21 -12.56 -0.26
N LEU A 374 19.13 -11.60 -0.26
CA LEU A 374 18.96 -10.38 -1.07
C LEU A 374 18.89 -10.70 -2.58
N SER A 375 19.68 -11.66 -3.05
CA SER A 375 19.66 -12.09 -4.46
C SER A 375 18.33 -12.77 -4.84
N GLU A 376 17.79 -13.59 -3.94
CA GLU A 376 16.47 -14.22 -4.09
C GLU A 376 15.35 -13.16 -4.12
N VAL A 377 15.35 -12.22 -3.18
CA VAL A 377 14.37 -11.12 -3.11
C VAL A 377 14.43 -10.22 -4.34
N VAL A 378 15.63 -9.84 -4.78
CA VAL A 378 15.84 -9.06 -6.02
C VAL A 378 15.25 -9.77 -7.23
N LYS A 379 15.38 -11.10 -7.32
CA LYS A 379 14.89 -11.93 -8.42
C LYS A 379 13.37 -12.20 -8.37
N LYS A 380 12.79 -12.41 -7.18
CA LYS A 380 11.37 -12.80 -7.01
C LYS A 380 10.42 -11.61 -6.84
N PHE A 381 10.82 -10.60 -6.07
CA PHE A 381 9.93 -9.51 -5.62
C PHE A 381 10.42 -8.11 -6.02
N GLY A 382 11.69 -7.97 -6.40
CA GLY A 382 12.27 -6.68 -6.78
C GLY A 382 12.33 -5.74 -5.58
N THR A 383 11.42 -4.77 -5.55
CA THR A 383 11.23 -3.77 -4.48
C THR A 383 9.94 -3.96 -3.67
N PHE A 384 9.04 -4.84 -4.10
CA PHE A 384 7.72 -5.00 -3.50
C PHE A 384 7.74 -5.78 -2.17
N PRO A 385 6.72 -5.59 -1.29
CA PRO A 385 6.58 -6.36 -0.06
C PRO A 385 6.41 -7.87 -0.28
N PHE A 386 7.14 -8.63 0.52
CA PHE A 386 7.15 -10.09 0.53
C PHE A 386 7.14 -10.62 1.97
N SER A 387 6.63 -11.84 2.16
CA SER A 387 6.78 -12.57 3.41
C SER A 387 8.03 -13.44 3.38
N LEU A 388 8.73 -13.55 4.51
CA LEU A 388 9.83 -14.51 4.69
C LEU A 388 9.38 -15.98 4.44
N ARG A 389 8.08 -16.29 4.51
CA ARG A 389 7.49 -17.59 4.14
C ARG A 389 7.58 -17.90 2.64
N GLN A 390 7.68 -16.87 1.78
CA GLN A 390 7.74 -17.01 0.32
C GLN A 390 9.15 -17.29 -0.21
N LEU A 391 10.14 -17.42 0.69
CA LEU A 391 11.53 -17.75 0.38
C LEU A 391 11.75 -19.27 0.43
N GLU A 392 12.75 -19.77 -0.29
CA GLU A 392 13.01 -21.22 -0.45
C GLU A 392 13.44 -21.95 0.84
N ASP A 393 14.02 -21.24 1.82
CA ASP A 393 14.34 -21.79 3.13
C ASP A 393 14.12 -20.75 4.25
N GLU A 394 13.07 -20.97 5.07
CA GLU A 394 12.77 -20.13 6.24
C GLU A 394 13.93 -20.05 7.25
N LYS A 395 14.80 -21.07 7.33
CA LYS A 395 15.94 -21.09 8.26
C LYS A 395 17.03 -20.13 7.80
N SER A 396 17.44 -20.20 6.53
CA SER A 396 18.36 -19.25 5.91
C SER A 396 17.77 -17.85 5.85
N ALA A 397 16.46 -17.71 5.59
CA ALA A 397 15.74 -16.45 5.65
C ALA A 397 15.86 -15.78 7.03
N LYS A 398 15.51 -16.50 8.12
CA LYS A 398 15.61 -16.02 9.50
C LYS A 398 17.02 -15.58 9.90
N VAL A 399 18.08 -16.19 9.34
CA VAL A 399 19.48 -15.80 9.62
C VAL A 399 19.96 -14.64 8.73
N GLY A 400 19.54 -14.60 7.46
CA GLY A 400 19.96 -13.57 6.50
C GLY A 400 19.32 -12.20 6.74
N VAL A 401 18.02 -12.19 7.10
CA VAL A 401 17.24 -10.95 7.21
C VAL A 401 17.81 -9.96 8.23
N VAL A 402 18.43 -10.47 9.30
CA VAL A 402 18.98 -9.67 10.41
C VAL A 402 20.09 -8.71 9.95
N GLU A 403 20.95 -9.12 9.02
CA GLU A 403 21.95 -8.21 8.46
C GLU A 403 21.34 -7.26 7.43
N CYS A 404 20.36 -7.74 6.65
CA CYS A 404 19.70 -6.97 5.60
C CYS A 404 18.89 -5.79 6.16
N VAL A 405 18.14 -6.00 7.25
CA VAL A 405 17.42 -4.93 7.96
C VAL A 405 18.39 -3.98 8.63
N ARG A 406 19.41 -4.50 9.35
CA ARG A 406 20.42 -3.66 10.02
C ARG A 406 21.28 -2.83 9.04
N GLY A 407 21.48 -3.33 7.82
CA GLY A 407 22.13 -2.59 6.72
C GLY A 407 21.19 -1.66 5.95
N GLY A 408 19.90 -1.60 6.31
CA GLY A 408 18.89 -0.74 5.68
C GLY A 408 18.47 -1.14 4.26
N VAL A 409 18.92 -2.29 3.73
CA VAL A 409 18.59 -2.78 2.38
C VAL A 409 17.24 -3.49 2.32
N LEU A 410 16.75 -3.97 3.47
CA LEU A 410 15.36 -4.35 3.68
C LEU A 410 14.72 -3.42 4.71
N ARG A 411 13.51 -2.96 4.43
CA ARG A 411 12.59 -2.38 5.42
C ARG A 411 11.79 -3.52 6.04
N GLN A 412 11.76 -3.57 7.37
CA GLN A 412 10.88 -4.48 8.11
C GLN A 412 9.55 -3.79 8.46
N TYR A 413 8.45 -4.54 8.45
CA TYR A 413 7.13 -4.06 8.88
C TYR A 413 6.77 -4.73 10.21
N GLU A 414 7.15 -4.09 11.32
CA GLU A 414 7.01 -4.65 12.66
C GLU A 414 5.56 -5.04 12.98
N VAL A 415 5.37 -6.19 13.63
CA VAL A 415 4.03 -6.65 14.01
C VAL A 415 3.52 -5.77 15.14
N VAL A 416 2.52 -4.95 14.83
CA VAL A 416 1.79 -4.11 15.79
C VAL A 416 0.30 -4.44 15.78
N VAL A 417 -0.27 -4.33 16.98
CA VAL A 417 -1.67 -4.58 17.31
C VAL A 417 -2.25 -3.37 18.03
N ASP A 418 -3.57 -3.26 18.08
CA ASP A 418 -4.25 -2.27 18.92
C ASP A 418 -3.80 -2.38 20.38
N LYS A 419 -3.50 -1.23 20.99
CA LYS A 419 -2.94 -1.13 22.34
C LYS A 419 -3.87 -1.71 23.40
N ASP A 420 -5.17 -1.52 23.23
CA ASP A 420 -6.22 -1.99 24.14
C ASP A 420 -6.69 -3.41 23.75
N SER A 421 -6.09 -3.98 22.70
CA SER A 421 -6.36 -5.30 22.11
C SER A 421 -7.77 -5.43 21.52
N GLN A 422 -8.38 -4.30 21.14
CA GLN A 422 -9.72 -4.24 20.56
C GLN A 422 -9.71 -4.57 19.06
N PRO A 423 -10.86 -4.92 18.46
CA PRO A 423 -10.96 -5.09 17.01
C PRO A 423 -10.65 -3.81 16.23
N VAL A 424 -9.91 -4.00 15.15
CA VAL A 424 -9.52 -3.02 14.15
C VAL A 424 -10.07 -3.46 12.80
N ALA A 425 -10.58 -2.51 12.02
CA ALA A 425 -10.89 -2.68 10.61
C ALA A 425 -9.95 -1.81 9.76
N ARG A 426 -9.56 -2.28 8.58
CA ARG A 426 -8.75 -1.53 7.60
C ARG A 426 -9.30 -1.68 6.20
N LEU A 427 -9.23 -0.63 5.39
CA LEU A 427 -9.47 -0.68 3.95
C LEU A 427 -8.22 -0.19 3.24
N PHE A 428 -7.87 -0.81 2.12
CA PHE A 428 -6.80 -0.32 1.25
C PHE A 428 -7.31 -0.30 -0.19
N THR A 429 -7.22 0.86 -0.83
CA THR A 429 -7.68 1.10 -2.19
C THR A 429 -6.54 1.72 -3.01
N THR A 430 -6.14 1.10 -4.12
CA THR A 430 -5.21 1.74 -5.05
C THR A 430 -6.01 2.62 -6.02
N VAL A 431 -5.65 3.90 -6.12
CA VAL A 431 -6.37 4.90 -6.94
C VAL A 431 -5.44 5.67 -7.89
N ALA A 432 -5.95 6.05 -9.05
CA ALA A 432 -5.32 6.94 -10.01
C ALA A 432 -6.05 8.30 -10.05
N ILE A 433 -5.33 9.41 -9.93
CA ILE A 433 -5.92 10.75 -10.02
C ILE A 433 -5.70 11.30 -11.43
N THR A 434 -6.78 11.56 -12.14
CA THR A 434 -6.78 11.92 -13.57
C THR A 434 -7.44 13.27 -13.81
N LYS A 435 -7.37 13.80 -15.04
CA LYS A 435 -8.13 14.99 -15.49
C LYS A 435 -9.66 14.81 -15.45
N ASN A 436 -10.14 13.63 -15.03
CA ASN A 436 -11.55 13.31 -14.80
C ASN A 436 -11.88 13.05 -13.31
N GLY A 437 -10.95 13.35 -12.40
CA GLY A 437 -11.01 12.97 -10.99
C GLY A 437 -10.38 11.62 -10.71
N MET A 438 -10.72 11.03 -9.57
CA MET A 438 -10.15 9.79 -9.06
C MET A 438 -10.81 8.56 -9.68
N GLN A 439 -10.02 7.65 -10.23
CA GLN A 439 -10.41 6.30 -10.59
C GLN A 439 -9.85 5.32 -9.54
N ARG A 440 -10.70 4.47 -8.97
CA ARG A 440 -10.26 3.30 -8.20
C ARG A 440 -9.74 2.25 -9.20
N LEU A 441 -8.50 1.79 -8.98
CA LEU A 441 -7.83 0.77 -9.80
C LEU A 441 -7.98 -0.62 -9.17
N ALA A 442 -7.86 -0.70 -7.84
CA ALA A 442 -8.19 -1.86 -7.04
C ALA A 442 -8.90 -1.40 -5.75
N GLN A 443 -10.07 -1.95 -5.47
CA GLN A 443 -10.83 -1.71 -4.25
C GLN A 443 -11.44 -3.02 -3.70
N PRO A 444 -11.75 -3.11 -2.40
CA PRO A 444 -12.66 -4.14 -1.89
C PRO A 444 -14.02 -4.11 -2.61
N GLU A 445 -14.82 -5.18 -2.47
CA GLU A 445 -16.19 -5.13 -2.98
C GLU A 445 -17.00 -4.07 -2.21
N PRO A 446 -17.87 -3.28 -2.86
CA PRO A 446 -18.64 -2.25 -2.16
C PRO A 446 -19.51 -2.90 -1.07
N ILE A 447 -19.33 -2.47 0.19
CA ILE A 447 -20.14 -3.00 1.28
C ILE A 447 -21.62 -2.68 1.05
N ASP A 448 -22.47 -3.65 1.34
CA ASP A 448 -23.89 -3.40 1.52
C ASP A 448 -24.08 -2.66 2.86
N THR A 449 -24.30 -1.34 2.80
CA THR A 449 -24.55 -0.54 4.00
C THR A 449 -25.87 -0.89 4.69
N GLU A 450 -26.82 -1.55 4.01
CA GLU A 450 -28.04 -2.04 4.66
C GLU A 450 -27.78 -3.29 5.52
N LYS A 451 -26.70 -4.05 5.28
CA LYS A 451 -26.29 -5.19 6.12
C LYS A 451 -25.87 -4.76 7.54
N TYR A 452 -25.35 -3.54 7.72
CA TYR A 452 -24.77 -3.06 8.97
C TYR A 452 -25.72 -2.07 9.68
N LYS A 453 -26.31 -2.48 10.80
CA LYS A 453 -27.20 -1.62 11.60
C LYS A 453 -26.46 -1.01 12.79
N SER A 454 -26.46 0.31 12.84
CA SER A 454 -26.01 1.10 14.00
C SER A 454 -27.10 2.11 14.37
N ASP A 455 -27.20 2.45 15.66
CA ASP A 455 -27.99 3.57 16.17
C ASP A 455 -27.29 4.93 15.93
N LYS A 456 -26.00 4.89 15.54
CA LYS A 456 -25.16 6.06 15.28
C LYS A 456 -25.08 6.37 13.78
N LYS A 457 -24.80 7.64 13.52
CA LYS A 457 -24.70 8.26 12.19
C LYS A 457 -23.81 9.49 12.27
N ILE A 458 -23.34 9.95 11.13
CA ILE A 458 -22.65 11.24 11.02
C ILE A 458 -23.71 12.36 11.05
N GLU A 459 -23.56 13.34 11.92
CA GLU A 459 -24.45 14.51 12.03
C GLU A 459 -23.75 15.83 11.67
N ASP A 460 -22.45 15.80 11.36
CA ASP A 460 -21.68 16.97 10.96
C ASP A 460 -22.01 17.40 9.52
N GLU A 461 -22.66 18.56 9.38
CA GLU A 461 -23.11 19.06 8.08
C GLU A 461 -21.99 19.28 7.05
N GLU A 462 -20.78 19.67 7.46
CA GLU A 462 -19.67 19.86 6.52
C GLU A 462 -19.25 18.50 5.94
N ILE A 463 -19.13 17.48 6.80
CA ILE A 463 -18.77 16.13 6.38
C ILE A 463 -19.86 15.50 5.49
N LEU A 464 -21.13 15.66 5.83
CA LEU A 464 -22.24 15.16 5.00
C LEU A 464 -22.23 15.79 3.61
N LYS A 465 -22.09 17.14 3.53
CA LYS A 465 -21.97 17.87 2.26
C LYS A 465 -20.70 17.53 1.47
N ILE A 466 -19.65 17.03 2.12
CA ILE A 466 -18.48 16.47 1.43
C ILE A 466 -18.78 15.06 0.92
N LEU A 467 -19.39 14.18 1.72
CA LEU A 467 -19.70 12.79 1.32
C LEU A 467 -20.63 12.70 0.08
N GLU A 468 -21.50 13.68 -0.12
CA GLU A 468 -22.32 13.83 -1.34
C GLU A 468 -21.50 14.15 -2.61
N GLN A 469 -20.27 14.65 -2.47
CA GLN A 469 -19.44 15.05 -3.62
C GLN A 469 -18.95 13.84 -4.43
N PRO A 470 -18.98 13.91 -5.76
CA PRO A 470 -18.50 12.83 -6.63
C PRO A 470 -16.96 12.81 -6.66
N ILE A 471 -16.36 11.62 -6.48
CA ILE A 471 -14.88 11.48 -6.56
C ILE A 471 -14.31 11.59 -7.98
N GLY A 472 -15.17 11.56 -9.00
CA GLY A 472 -14.81 11.70 -10.41
C GLY A 472 -16.02 12.03 -11.26
N LYS A 473 -15.79 12.43 -12.52
CA LYS A 473 -16.86 12.81 -13.45
C LYS A 473 -17.83 11.66 -13.64
N THR A 474 -19.07 11.85 -13.19
CA THR A 474 -20.17 10.91 -13.43
C THR A 474 -20.31 10.68 -14.93
N SER A 475 -20.42 9.41 -15.34
CA SER A 475 -20.61 9.08 -16.75
C SER A 475 -22.00 9.53 -17.17
N THR A 476 -22.08 10.72 -17.77
CA THR A 476 -23.31 11.25 -18.33
C THR A 476 -23.74 10.31 -19.45
N LYS A 477 -24.67 9.40 -19.15
CA LYS A 477 -25.39 8.59 -20.15
C LYS A 477 -26.06 9.56 -21.12
N LYS A 478 -25.36 9.92 -22.21
CA LYS A 478 -25.85 10.82 -23.25
C LYS A 478 -27.14 10.23 -23.78
N ASN A 479 -28.25 10.81 -23.33
CA ASN A 479 -29.59 10.27 -23.50
C ASN A 479 -29.90 10.27 -25.00
N LYS A 480 -29.75 9.11 -25.67
CA LYS A 480 -29.68 8.98 -27.14
C LYS A 480 -31.05 9.10 -27.80
N LYS A 481 -31.90 9.97 -27.26
CA LYS A 481 -33.31 10.19 -27.63
C LYS A 481 -33.47 11.31 -28.66
N LYS A 482 -32.59 11.37 -29.68
CA LYS A 482 -32.77 12.27 -30.84
C LYS A 482 -33.80 11.68 -31.81
N LYS A 483 -35.05 11.81 -31.38
CA LYS A 483 -36.32 11.65 -32.11
C LYS A 483 -36.19 11.99 -33.61
N LYS A 484 -36.28 10.99 -34.49
CA LYS A 484 -36.57 11.20 -35.92
C LYS A 484 -38.04 10.84 -36.15
N LYS A 485 -38.86 11.80 -36.56
CA LYS A 485 -40.33 11.67 -36.70
C LYS A 485 -40.66 11.06 -38.07
N PRO A 486 -41.64 10.14 -38.19
CA PRO A 486 -41.94 9.46 -39.46
C PRO A 486 -42.75 10.34 -40.44
N ALA A 487 -42.65 10.01 -41.73
CA ALA A 487 -43.53 10.49 -42.80
C ALA A 487 -43.81 9.36 -43.81
N LYS A 488 -45.05 9.32 -44.34
CA LYS A 488 -45.55 8.41 -45.40
C LYS A 488 -44.95 8.83 -46.77
N LYS A 489 -45.10 8.12 -47.91
CA LYS A 489 -45.99 7.05 -48.44
C LYS A 489 -45.23 6.39 -49.66
N ALA A 490 -45.64 5.35 -50.40
CA ALA A 490 -46.89 4.59 -50.52
C ALA A 490 -46.69 3.22 -51.23
N ALA A 491 -47.65 2.29 -51.01
CA ALA A 491 -48.12 1.24 -51.94
C ALA A 491 -47.13 0.11 -52.36
N ALA A 492 -47.56 -1.09 -52.80
CA ALA A 492 -48.91 -1.65 -52.97
C ALA A 492 -48.93 -3.20 -52.79
N GLY A 493 -50.07 -3.78 -52.41
CA GLY A 493 -50.32 -5.24 -52.42
C GLY A 493 -49.55 -6.03 -51.34
N GLY A 494 -49.98 -7.23 -50.95
CA GLY A 494 -51.22 -7.98 -51.22
C GLY A 494 -51.38 -9.07 -50.14
N ALA A 495 -52.55 -9.71 -50.04
CA ALA A 495 -52.79 -10.75 -49.04
C ALA A 495 -52.58 -12.16 -49.62
N ALA A 496 -51.94 -13.03 -48.85
CA ALA A 496 -52.11 -14.49 -48.86
C ALA A 496 -51.60 -15.05 -47.53
N GLU A 497 -52.28 -16.06 -47.00
CA GLU A 497 -51.79 -16.96 -45.95
C GLU A 497 -51.16 -18.19 -46.64
N GLU A 498 -50.26 -18.90 -45.95
CA GLU A 498 -50.25 -20.37 -45.82
C GLU A 498 -49.14 -20.81 -44.85
N ALA A 499 -49.19 -22.07 -44.37
CA ALA A 499 -48.35 -22.63 -43.32
C ALA A 499 -48.10 -24.13 -43.54
N GLU A 500 -47.14 -24.72 -42.78
CA GLU A 500 -46.83 -26.17 -42.71
C GLU A 500 -46.26 -26.79 -44.03
N GLU A 501 -45.55 -27.93 -44.09
CA GLU A 501 -44.39 -28.43 -43.29
C GLU A 501 -43.45 -29.21 -44.28
N GLU A 502 -42.56 -30.20 -44.06
CA GLU A 502 -42.17 -31.14 -42.98
C GLU A 502 -40.77 -31.77 -43.34
N SER A 503 -40.13 -32.52 -42.43
CA SER A 503 -39.18 -33.66 -42.66
C SER A 503 -37.71 -33.47 -43.13
N GLY A 504 -36.86 -34.47 -42.80
CA GLY A 504 -35.49 -34.71 -43.32
C GLY A 504 -34.36 -34.64 -42.27
N ASP A 505 -34.30 -35.54 -41.29
CA ASP A 505 -33.50 -36.81 -41.25
C ASP A 505 -31.98 -36.59 -41.03
N GLU A 506 -31.41 -36.98 -39.87
CA GLU A 506 -30.72 -38.27 -39.53
C GLU A 506 -29.35 -38.46 -40.25
N GLU A 507 -28.26 -38.94 -39.63
CA GLU A 507 -28.03 -39.53 -38.27
C GLU A 507 -27.28 -38.59 -37.29
#